data_AF-A0A845W2Y5-F1
#
_entry.id   AF-A0A845W2Y5-F1
#
_cell.length_a   1.000
_cell.length_b   1.000
_cell.length_c   1.000
_cell.angle_alpha   90.00
_cell.angle_beta   90.00
_cell.angle_gamma   90.00
#
_symmetry.space_group_name_H-M   'P 1'
#
loop_
_entity.id
_entity.type
_entity.pdbx_description
1 polymer ?
#
loop_
_entity_poly.entity_id
_entity_poly.type
_entity_poly.pdbx_seq_one_letter_code
_entity_poly.pdbx_strand_id
1 'polypeptide(L)'
;MTITIRHLVSALLVLSFGLLASLVPGGLIETRSFSHIDPLILGIFNTFLTSLVIVSLLIVYFIFKDLKWAFIVSGLCGISYFIVYALDLGTLFPVSPDPMPQALFVIEVLGMIVSLPLLFISVRGAMNSNKSSNDKVIASQPYSKTFVYFAFFLVVVGVGIITFATKSAMGS
;
A
#
# COMPACT_ATOMS: atom_id res chain seq x y z
N MET A 1 -25.57 -5.16 -2.77
CA MET A 1 -24.78 -3.96 -2.42
C MET A 1 -23.39 -4.28 -1.86
N THR A 2 -23.22 -5.37 -1.08
CA THR A 2 -21.90 -5.81 -0.53
C THR A 2 -20.89 -6.25 -1.60
N ILE A 3 -21.35 -6.89 -2.69
CA ILE A 3 -20.49 -7.34 -3.79
C ILE A 3 -19.75 -6.16 -4.45
N THR A 4 -20.48 -5.10 -4.80
CA THR A 4 -19.93 -3.88 -5.41
C THR A 4 -18.90 -3.21 -4.50
N ILE A 5 -19.17 -3.14 -3.19
CA ILE A 5 -18.23 -2.57 -2.21
C ILE A 5 -16.93 -3.39 -2.16
N ARG A 6 -17.02 -4.73 -2.09
CA ARG A 6 -15.83 -5.60 -2.09
C ARG A 6 -14.96 -5.41 -3.32
N HIS A 7 -15.55 -5.40 -4.51
CA HIS A 7 -14.80 -5.19 -5.75
C HIS A 7 -14.17 -3.80 -5.80
N LEU A 8 -14.89 -2.78 -5.35
CA LEU A 8 -14.42 -1.41 -5.42
C LEU A 8 -13.30 -1.14 -4.40
N VAL A 9 -13.39 -1.64 -3.17
CA VAL A 9 -12.28 -1.57 -2.20
C VAL A 9 -11.07 -2.34 -2.73
N SER A 10 -11.28 -3.52 -3.32
CA SER A 10 -10.19 -4.31 -3.90
C SER A 10 -9.51 -3.60 -5.07
N ALA A 11 -10.29 -3.00 -5.97
CA ALA A 11 -9.79 -2.22 -7.09
C ALA A 11 -9.00 -0.99 -6.63
N LEU A 12 -9.50 -0.28 -5.60
CA LEU A 12 -8.82 0.87 -5.02
C LEU A 12 -7.51 0.47 -4.33
N LEU A 13 -7.45 -0.65 -3.62
CA LEU A 13 -6.20 -1.17 -3.02
C LEU A 13 -5.15 -1.52 -4.09
N VAL A 14 -5.56 -2.18 -5.17
CA VAL A 14 -4.67 -2.52 -6.29
C VAL A 14 -4.22 -1.26 -7.03
N LEU A 15 -5.11 -0.28 -7.20
CA LEU A 15 -4.76 1.01 -7.79
C LEU A 15 -3.76 1.78 -6.91
N SER A 16 -3.98 1.84 -5.59
CA SER A 16 -3.06 2.46 -4.64
C SER A 16 -1.69 1.77 -4.62
N PHE A 17 -1.65 0.44 -4.78
CA PHE A 17 -0.41 -0.29 -5.00
C PHE A 17 0.33 0.18 -6.25
N GLY A 18 -0.37 0.26 -7.40
CA GLY A 18 0.24 0.69 -8.65
C GLY A 18 0.79 2.11 -8.59
N LEU A 19 0.05 3.03 -7.96
CA LEU A 19 0.49 4.41 -7.75
C LEU A 19 1.72 4.47 -6.83
N LEU A 20 1.72 3.77 -5.70
CA LEU A 20 2.87 3.78 -4.78
C LEU A 20 4.10 3.10 -5.39
N ALA A 21 3.92 2.03 -6.16
CA ALA A 21 5.02 1.33 -6.81
C ALA A 21 5.80 2.22 -7.80
N SER A 22 5.14 3.23 -8.39
CA SER A 22 5.80 4.18 -9.27
C SER A 22 6.70 5.19 -8.56
N LEU A 23 6.56 5.33 -7.24
CA LEU A 23 7.38 6.19 -6.38
C LEU A 23 8.64 5.48 -5.85
N VAL A 24 8.85 4.21 -6.19
CA VAL A 24 10.04 3.48 -5.75
C VAL A 24 11.28 4.14 -6.39
N PRO A 25 12.29 4.57 -5.58
CA PRO A 25 13.53 5.11 -6.11
C PRO A 25 14.20 4.16 -7.11
N GLY A 26 14.64 4.69 -8.26
CA GLY A 26 15.13 3.87 -9.38
C GLY A 26 14.05 3.30 -10.29
N GLY A 27 12.79 3.64 -10.03
CA GLY A 27 11.66 3.37 -10.91
C GLY A 27 11.67 4.26 -12.16
N LEU A 28 10.63 4.11 -12.99
CA LEU A 28 10.54 4.82 -14.28
C LEU A 28 10.38 6.35 -14.14
N ILE A 29 9.96 6.83 -12.98
CA ILE A 29 9.50 8.22 -12.77
C ILE A 29 10.28 8.91 -11.64
N GLU A 30 10.65 8.19 -10.58
CA GLU A 30 11.42 8.74 -9.45
C GLU A 30 12.92 8.83 -9.80
N THR A 31 13.34 10.01 -10.24
CA THR A 31 14.72 10.31 -10.68
C THR A 31 15.52 11.12 -9.66
N ARG A 32 14.95 11.42 -8.48
CA ARG A 32 15.63 12.23 -7.46
C ARG A 32 16.72 11.44 -6.74
N SER A 33 17.81 12.12 -6.36
CA SER A 33 18.83 11.53 -5.49
C SER A 33 18.49 11.73 -4.01
N PHE A 34 18.70 10.69 -3.22
CA PHE A 34 18.60 10.73 -1.76
C PHE A 34 19.92 10.32 -1.09
N SER A 35 21.04 10.39 -1.82
CA SER A 35 22.36 9.96 -1.36
C SER A 35 22.89 10.74 -0.15
N HIS A 36 22.30 11.90 0.16
CA HIS A 36 22.62 12.73 1.33
C HIS A 36 21.92 12.27 2.61
N ILE A 37 21.02 11.28 2.54
CA ILE A 37 20.22 10.80 3.67
C ILE A 37 20.78 9.46 4.16
N ASP A 38 20.71 9.24 5.47
CA ASP A 38 21.18 8.00 6.08
C ASP A 38 20.47 6.78 5.45
N PRO A 39 21.21 5.77 4.94
CA PRO A 39 20.64 4.56 4.35
C PRO A 39 19.68 3.81 5.27
N LEU A 40 19.87 3.90 6.60
CA LEU A 40 19.00 3.28 7.58
C LEU A 40 17.62 3.95 7.59
N ILE A 41 17.55 5.29 7.49
CA ILE A 41 16.30 6.04 7.43
C ILE A 41 15.53 5.68 6.15
N LEU A 42 16.23 5.64 5.01
CA LEU A 42 15.65 5.22 3.73
C LEU A 42 15.18 3.76 3.78
N GLY A 43 15.96 2.87 4.39
CA GLY A 43 15.60 1.47 4.58
C GLY A 43 14.33 1.27 5.41
N ILE A 44 14.19 1.97 6.54
CA ILE A 44 12.98 1.94 7.37
C ILE A 44 11.78 2.45 6.58
N PHE A 45 11.94 3.57 5.87
CA PHE A 45 10.87 4.16 5.08
C PHE A 45 10.40 3.23 3.95
N ASN A 46 11.34 2.70 3.17
CA ASN A 46 11.05 1.72 2.11
C ASN A 46 10.42 0.44 2.68
N THR A 47 10.83 0.01 3.87
CA THR A 47 10.21 -1.12 4.57
C THR A 47 8.75 -0.83 4.92
N PHE A 48 8.45 0.38 5.40
CA PHE A 48 7.08 0.81 5.68
C PHE A 48 6.22 0.83 4.41
N LEU A 49 6.69 1.47 3.33
CA LEU A 49 5.98 1.54 2.06
C LEU A 49 5.73 0.15 1.45
N THR A 50 6.76 -0.71 1.47
CA THR A 50 6.66 -2.08 0.96
C THR A 50 5.68 -2.90 1.79
N SER A 51 5.71 -2.76 3.12
CA SER A 51 4.75 -3.43 4.00
C SER A 51 3.32 -2.98 3.72
N LEU A 52 3.10 -1.67 3.51
CA LEU A 52 1.80 -1.10 3.18
C LEU A 52 1.24 -1.70 1.88
N VAL A 53 2.09 -1.86 0.86
CA VAL A 53 1.76 -2.51 -0.41
C VAL A 53 1.42 -3.98 -0.23
N ILE A 54 2.26 -4.75 0.47
CA ILE A 54 2.05 -6.18 0.67
C ILE A 54 0.74 -6.41 1.44
N VAL A 55 0.51 -5.67 2.52
CA VAL A 55 -0.75 -5.73 3.28
C VAL A 55 -1.94 -5.39 2.39
N SER A 56 -1.83 -4.36 1.55
CA SER A 56 -2.89 -3.97 0.61
C SER A 56 -3.24 -5.08 -0.37
N LEU A 57 -2.26 -5.83 -0.88
CA LEU A 57 -2.51 -6.96 -1.79
C LEU A 57 -3.07 -8.19 -1.04
N LEU A 58 -2.56 -8.49 0.14
CA LEU A 58 -3.02 -9.64 0.94
C LEU A 58 -4.45 -9.44 1.46
N ILE A 59 -4.82 -8.21 1.85
CA ILE A 59 -6.13 -7.93 2.42
C ILE A 59 -7.27 -8.10 1.40
N VAL A 60 -6.98 -7.98 0.10
CA VAL A 60 -7.94 -8.25 -1.00
C VAL A 60 -8.55 -9.65 -0.87
N TYR A 61 -7.74 -10.66 -0.57
CA TYR A 61 -8.22 -12.03 -0.36
C TYR A 61 -9.26 -12.11 0.76
N PHE A 62 -9.05 -11.37 1.84
CA PHE A 62 -9.94 -11.34 3.00
C PHE A 62 -11.17 -10.48 2.79
N ILE A 63 -11.08 -9.42 1.97
CA ILE A 63 -12.24 -8.64 1.50
C ILE A 63 -13.19 -9.52 0.70
N PHE A 64 -12.68 -10.39 -0.18
CA PHE A 64 -13.52 -11.34 -0.92
C PHE A 64 -14.23 -12.36 -0.02
N LYS A 65 -13.66 -12.67 1.15
CA LYS A 65 -14.30 -13.48 2.18
C LYS A 65 -15.34 -12.72 3.02
N ASP A 66 -15.50 -11.42 2.78
CA ASP A 66 -16.42 -10.52 3.48
C ASP A 66 -16.13 -10.45 4.99
N LEU A 67 -14.85 -10.35 5.35
CA LEU A 67 -14.41 -10.25 6.74
C LEU A 67 -14.41 -8.80 7.18
N LYS A 68 -15.01 -8.51 8.34
CA LYS A 68 -15.12 -7.14 8.86
C LYS A 68 -13.75 -6.53 9.13
N TRP A 69 -12.84 -7.30 9.71
CA TRP A 69 -11.48 -6.84 9.99
C TRP A 69 -10.71 -6.48 8.72
N ALA A 70 -11.00 -7.13 7.58
CA ALA A 70 -10.35 -6.84 6.31
C ALA A 70 -10.70 -5.44 5.80
N PHE A 71 -11.96 -5.02 5.95
CA PHE A 71 -12.40 -3.66 5.66
C PHE A 71 -11.83 -2.62 6.62
N ILE A 72 -11.61 -2.98 7.89
CA ILE A 72 -10.96 -2.09 8.87
C ILE A 72 -9.50 -1.87 8.45
N VAL A 73 -8.77 -2.95 8.16
CA VAL A 73 -7.38 -2.88 7.71
C VAL A 73 -7.25 -2.11 6.39
N SER A 74 -8.17 -2.30 5.43
CA SER A 74 -8.16 -1.50 4.18
C SER A 74 -8.40 -0.01 4.43
N GLY A 75 -9.22 0.33 5.43
CA GLY A 75 -9.39 1.70 5.92
C GLY A 75 -8.10 2.28 6.49
N LEU A 76 -7.38 1.51 7.33
CA LEU A 76 -6.05 1.90 7.83
C LEU A 76 -5.07 2.10 6.67
N CYS A 77 -5.05 1.21 5.67
CA CYS A 77 -4.22 1.39 4.47
C CYS A 77 -4.57 2.70 3.76
N GLY A 78 -5.86 3.03 3.61
CA GLY A 78 -6.31 4.31 3.05
C GLY A 78 -5.78 5.53 3.82
N ILE A 79 -5.85 5.51 5.15
CA ILE A 79 -5.27 6.57 6.00
C ILE A 79 -3.76 6.66 5.77
N SER A 80 -3.05 5.52 5.80
CA SER A 80 -1.61 5.48 5.60
C SER A 80 -1.20 6.01 4.22
N TYR A 81 -1.91 5.63 3.14
CA TYR A 81 -1.67 6.19 1.81
C TYR A 81 -1.86 7.71 1.80
N PHE A 82 -2.98 8.21 2.37
CA PHE A 82 -3.24 9.64 2.44
C PHE A 82 -2.11 10.39 3.15
N ILE A 83 -1.69 9.90 4.33
CA ILE A 83 -0.61 10.50 5.11
C ILE A 83 0.69 10.46 4.33
N VAL A 84 1.00 9.35 3.65
CA VAL A 84 2.22 9.23 2.85
C VAL A 84 2.23 10.29 1.74
N TYR A 85 1.19 10.36 0.92
CA TYR A 85 1.14 11.35 -0.16
C TYR A 85 1.09 12.79 0.36
N ALA A 86 0.43 13.05 1.49
CA ALA A 86 0.36 14.39 2.09
C ALA A 86 1.69 14.87 2.64
N LEU A 87 2.45 13.99 3.30
CA LEU A 87 3.77 14.30 3.83
C LEU A 87 4.80 14.45 2.69
N ASP A 88 4.64 13.73 1.59
CA ASP A 88 5.54 13.81 0.42
C ASP A 88 5.35 15.16 -0.30
N LEU A 89 4.10 15.50 -0.64
CA LEU A 89 3.73 16.81 -1.18
C LEU A 89 4.02 17.97 -0.21
N GLY A 90 3.94 17.70 1.09
CA GLY A 90 4.25 18.66 2.16
C GLY A 90 5.74 18.87 2.40
N THR A 91 6.63 18.22 1.62
CA THR A 91 8.10 18.28 1.76
C THR A 91 8.60 17.87 3.15
N LEU A 92 7.81 17.07 3.87
CA LEU A 92 8.12 16.55 5.22
C LEU A 92 8.82 15.19 5.18
N PHE A 93 8.79 14.51 4.04
CA PHE A 93 9.57 13.31 3.75
C PHE A 93 10.99 13.63 3.32
N PRO A 94 11.93 12.65 3.34
CA PRO A 94 13.31 12.86 2.94
C PRO A 94 13.42 13.80 1.74
N VAL A 95 13.89 15.02 1.98
CA VAL A 95 13.84 16.08 0.97
C VAL A 95 15.02 15.89 0.06
N SER A 96 14.76 15.59 -1.21
CA SER A 96 15.80 15.66 -2.22
C SER A 96 16.10 17.12 -2.57
N PRO A 97 17.37 17.48 -2.82
CA PRO A 97 17.74 18.75 -3.45
C PRO A 97 17.16 18.90 -4.86
N ASP A 98 16.84 17.78 -5.51
CA ASP A 98 16.34 17.75 -6.88
C ASP A 98 14.85 18.07 -6.95
N PRO A 99 14.41 18.91 -7.91
CA PRO A 99 13.01 19.26 -8.06
C PRO A 99 12.18 18.02 -8.44
N MET A 100 11.01 17.88 -7.83
CA MET A 100 10.08 16.78 -8.12
C MET A 100 9.63 16.82 -9.60
N PRO A 101 9.77 15.71 -10.36
CA PRO A 101 9.25 15.62 -11.72
C PRO A 101 7.73 15.83 -11.76
N GLN A 102 7.22 16.53 -12.77
CA GLN A 102 5.78 16.80 -12.91
C GLN A 102 4.92 15.53 -12.93
N ALA A 103 5.42 14.45 -13.55
CA ALA A 103 4.72 13.17 -13.57
C ALA A 103 4.57 12.56 -12.17
N LEU A 104 5.59 12.72 -11.33
CA LEU A 104 5.59 12.21 -9.96
C LEU A 104 4.60 12.98 -9.08
N PHE A 105 4.58 14.31 -9.21
CA PHE A 105 3.59 15.16 -8.56
C PHE A 105 2.14 14.77 -8.92
N VAL A 106 1.85 14.50 -10.19
CA VAL A 106 0.51 14.06 -10.63
C VAL A 106 0.15 12.72 -9.98
N ILE A 107 1.07 11.78 -9.91
CA ILE A 107 0.86 10.47 -9.29
C ILE A 107 0.57 10.62 -7.79
N GLU A 108 1.30 11.48 -7.10
CA GLU A 108 1.07 11.73 -5.67
C GLU A 108 -0.29 12.35 -5.40
N VAL A 109 -0.69 13.35 -6.19
CA VAL A 109 -2.02 13.96 -6.09
C VAL A 109 -3.11 12.94 -6.40
N LEU A 110 -2.94 12.13 -7.45
CA LEU A 110 -3.87 11.04 -7.76
C LEU A 110 -3.93 10.00 -6.64
N GLY A 111 -2.79 9.62 -6.07
CA GLY A 111 -2.68 8.70 -4.94
C GLY A 111 -3.42 9.22 -3.72
N MET A 112 -3.27 10.50 -3.41
CA MET A 112 -4.01 11.17 -2.36
C MET A 112 -5.52 11.15 -2.64
N ILE A 113 -5.94 11.54 -3.84
CA ILE A 113 -7.36 11.55 -4.23
C ILE A 113 -7.96 10.13 -4.16
N VAL A 114 -7.22 9.09 -4.53
CA VAL A 114 -7.65 7.68 -4.49
C VAL A 114 -7.73 7.14 -3.06
N SER A 115 -6.89 7.64 -2.14
CA SER A 115 -6.88 7.19 -0.75
C SER A 115 -8.16 7.56 0.02
N LEU A 116 -8.80 8.70 -0.31
CA LEU A 116 -10.05 9.15 0.30
C LEU A 116 -11.26 8.23 0.03
N PRO A 117 -11.61 7.89 -1.23
CA PRO A 117 -12.68 6.93 -1.51
C PRO A 117 -12.32 5.54 -0.99
N LEU A 118 -11.04 5.14 -1.00
CA LEU A 118 -10.62 3.87 -0.38
C LEU A 118 -11.00 3.85 1.10
N LEU A 119 -10.66 4.89 1.85
CA LEU A 119 -11.02 5.04 3.27
C LEU A 119 -12.53 5.03 3.47
N PHE A 120 -13.26 5.89 2.76
CA PHE A 120 -14.70 6.05 2.94
C PHE A 120 -15.47 4.75 2.67
N ILE A 121 -15.10 4.06 1.59
CA ILE A 121 -15.81 2.87 1.14
C ILE A 121 -15.39 1.65 1.96
N SER A 122 -14.17 1.62 2.47
CA SER A 122 -13.72 0.62 3.46
C SER A 122 -14.50 0.74 4.75
N VAL A 123 -14.68 1.94 5.30
CA VAL A 123 -15.51 2.16 6.51
C VAL A 123 -16.95 1.72 6.29
N ARG A 124 -17.54 2.07 5.14
CA ARG A 124 -18.89 1.63 4.76
C ARG A 124 -18.97 0.10 4.62
N GLY A 125 -17.93 -0.53 4.08
CA GLY A 125 -17.80 -1.99 4.00
C GLY A 125 -17.75 -2.64 5.38
N ALA A 126 -16.99 -2.08 6.31
CA ALA A 126 -16.90 -2.58 7.68
C ALA A 126 -18.23 -2.46 8.44
N MET A 127 -19.00 -1.39 8.21
CA MET A 127 -20.33 -1.20 8.81
C MET A 127 -21.37 -2.18 8.25
N ASN A 128 -21.31 -2.48 6.95
CA ASN A 128 -22.26 -3.36 6.27
C ASN A 128 -21.91 -4.85 6.37
N SER A 129 -20.71 -5.17 6.85
CA SER A 129 -20.24 -6.55 7.01
C SER A 129 -20.93 -7.22 8.21
N ASN A 130 -22.02 -7.95 7.92
CA ASN A 130 -22.83 -8.66 8.93
C ASN A 130 -22.20 -9.96 9.47
N LYS A 131 -20.96 -10.29 9.11
CA LYS A 131 -20.33 -11.58 9.42
C LYS A 131 -19.56 -11.67 10.75
N SER A 132 -19.91 -10.86 11.74
CA SER A 132 -19.25 -10.82 13.06
C SER A 132 -19.17 -12.20 13.76
N SER A 133 -20.12 -13.09 13.51
CA SER A 133 -20.16 -14.45 14.09
C SER A 133 -19.33 -15.50 13.33
N ASN A 134 -18.92 -15.21 12.08
CA ASN A 134 -18.16 -16.14 11.22
C ASN A 134 -16.64 -15.91 11.25
N ASP A 135 -16.16 -14.80 11.83
CA ASP A 135 -14.71 -14.55 11.97
C ASP A 135 -14.03 -15.67 12.77
N LYS A 136 -14.73 -16.25 13.76
CA LYS A 136 -14.24 -17.40 14.55
C LYS A 136 -14.23 -18.71 13.76
N VAL A 137 -15.17 -18.90 12.83
CA VAL A 137 -15.27 -20.11 11.98
C VAL A 137 -14.26 -20.07 10.83
N ILE A 138 -13.89 -18.88 10.36
CA ILE A 138 -12.89 -18.71 9.30
C ILE A 138 -11.47 -18.81 9.86
N ALA A 139 -11.25 -18.48 11.14
CA ALA A 139 -9.99 -18.72 11.84
C ALA A 139 -9.65 -20.22 11.98
N SER A 140 -10.63 -21.11 11.93
CA SER A 140 -10.42 -22.57 12.02
C SER A 140 -10.30 -23.28 10.66
N GLN A 141 -10.54 -22.57 9.54
CA GLN A 141 -10.35 -23.16 8.22
C GLN A 141 -8.93 -22.91 7.69
N PRO A 142 -8.25 -23.95 7.17
CA PRO A 142 -6.92 -23.79 6.62
C PRO A 142 -6.94 -22.83 5.42
N TYR A 143 -5.95 -21.95 5.36
CA TYR A 143 -5.76 -21.06 4.22
C TYR A 143 -5.49 -21.89 2.94
N SER A 144 -5.95 -21.40 1.79
CA SER A 144 -5.62 -22.04 0.52
C SER A 144 -4.11 -22.08 0.33
N LYS A 145 -3.56 -23.23 -0.07
CA LYS A 145 -2.13 -23.38 -0.35
C LYS A 145 -1.63 -22.32 -1.35
N THR A 146 -2.44 -21.99 -2.36
CA THR A 146 -2.14 -20.94 -3.33
C THR A 146 -1.98 -19.57 -2.68
N PHE A 147 -2.81 -19.23 -1.71
CA PHE A 147 -2.70 -17.97 -0.98
C PHE A 147 -1.42 -17.92 -0.14
N VAL A 148 -1.05 -19.02 0.52
CA VAL A 148 0.19 -19.10 1.30
C VAL A 148 1.42 -18.94 0.41
N TYR A 149 1.47 -19.64 -0.73
CA TYR A 149 2.56 -19.47 -1.70
C TYR A 149 2.62 -18.05 -2.26
N PHE A 150 1.47 -17.46 -2.56
CA PHE A 150 1.39 -16.07 -3.02
C PHE A 150 1.89 -15.08 -1.96
N ALA A 151 1.52 -15.26 -0.69
CA ALA A 151 1.98 -14.43 0.41
C ALA A 151 3.50 -14.57 0.62
N PHE A 152 4.02 -15.79 0.60
CA PHE A 152 5.46 -16.04 0.67
C PHE A 152 6.21 -15.37 -0.49
N PHE A 153 5.69 -15.50 -1.71
CA PHE A 153 6.25 -14.83 -2.89
C PHE A 153 6.28 -13.31 -2.73
N LEU A 154 5.18 -12.69 -2.25
CA LEU A 154 5.14 -11.24 -2.00
C LEU A 154 6.17 -10.79 -0.96
N VAL A 155 6.41 -11.56 0.08
CA VAL A 155 7.44 -11.24 1.09
C VAL A 155 8.83 -11.30 0.46
N VAL A 156 9.14 -12.34 -0.31
CA VAL A 156 10.44 -12.47 -1.01
C VAL A 156 10.65 -11.30 -1.98
N VAL A 157 9.64 -10.98 -2.79
CA VAL A 157 9.68 -9.84 -3.71
C VAL A 157 9.84 -8.52 -2.94
N GLY A 158 9.14 -8.37 -1.80
CA GLY A 158 9.24 -7.18 -0.95
C GLY A 158 10.65 -6.93 -0.43
N VAL A 159 11.34 -7.97 0.05
CA VAL A 159 12.75 -7.84 0.47
C VAL A 159 13.64 -7.38 -0.71
N GLY A 160 13.37 -7.90 -1.91
CA GLY A 160 14.03 -7.46 -3.14
C GLY A 160 13.75 -5.98 -3.46
N ILE A 161 12.50 -5.53 -3.34
CA ILE A 161 12.11 -4.13 -3.56
C ILE A 161 12.81 -3.21 -2.56
N ILE A 162 12.83 -3.56 -1.27
CA ILE A 162 13.47 -2.74 -0.22
C ILE A 162 14.97 -2.59 -0.51
N THR A 163 15.66 -3.70 -0.79
CA THR A 163 17.09 -3.68 -1.08
C THR A 163 17.43 -2.93 -2.37
N PHE A 164 16.61 -3.08 -3.42
CA PHE A 164 16.76 -2.33 -4.66
C PHE A 164 16.53 -0.84 -4.47
N ALA A 165 15.42 -0.46 -3.84
CA ALA A 165 15.04 0.94 -3.61
C ALA A 165 16.08 1.67 -2.78
N THR A 166 16.58 1.05 -1.70
CA THR A 166 17.61 1.66 -0.85
C THR A 166 18.93 1.83 -1.58
N LYS A 167 19.37 0.84 -2.39
CA LYS A 167 20.60 0.98 -3.19
C LYS A 167 20.46 2.03 -4.30
N SER A 168 19.35 2.01 -5.03
CA SER A 168 19.11 2.97 -6.11
C SER A 168 19.03 4.41 -5.60
N ALA A 169 18.44 4.63 -4.41
CA ALA A 169 18.38 5.95 -3.78
C ALA A 169 19.76 6.48 -3.39
N MET A 170 20.74 5.59 -3.16
CA MET A 170 22.12 5.95 -2.84
C MET A 170 23.01 6.19 -4.07
N GLY A 171 22.53 5.89 -5.28
CA GLY A 171 23.33 6.02 -6.51
C GLY A 171 24.45 4.98 -6.65
N SER A 172 24.33 3.82 -5.98
CA SER A 172 25.34 2.74 -5.94
C SER A 172 24.86 1.45 -6.58
#